data_AF-A0A7S3WPA9-F1
#
_entry.id   AF-A0A7S3WPA9-F1
#
_cell.length_a   1.000
_cell.length_b   1.000
_cell.length_c   1.000
_cell.angle_alpha   90.00
_cell.angle_beta   90.00
_cell.angle_gamma   90.00
#
_symmetry.space_group_name_H-M   'P 1'
#
loop_
_entity.id
_entity.type
_entity.pdbx_description
1 polymer ?
#
loop_
_entity_poly.entity_id
_entity_poly.type
_entity_poly.pdbx_seq_one_letter_code
_entity_poly.pdbx_strand_id
1 'polypeptide(L)'
;PPRLVAPPRLVAPPRLVAPRRAYAPRMTATDVSEAAASAAIPASTNVFCNRALNLGGIQAVGFDMDYTLAEYVPETFDLLAYDGAIEKLVNTMGYPAAVLDLVYDPHAYMRGLVIDKKRGNLLKLDRHKYVKVAYHGLKRMTPEERKAIYATSFETAPAFTPPDFSTIDTAFLLVDACLFCQLVSYKDDHPDEVTKSYEQIYRDVRRAVDLCHCDGETQPRCSRDIAEAELESAAARRHQGRALAILSLRRPLTFGSCGVKASSRTQS
;
A
#
# COMPACT_ATOMS: atom_id res chain seq x y z
N PRO A 1 14.24 -24.06 72.96
CA PRO A 1 13.68 -25.05 72.01
C PRO A 1 12.81 -24.37 70.92
N PRO A 2 12.80 -24.84 69.66
CA PRO A 2 13.83 -25.53 68.89
C PRO A 2 14.46 -24.61 67.81
N ARG A 3 15.66 -24.98 67.35
CA ARG A 3 16.38 -24.36 66.23
C ARG A 3 15.67 -24.74 64.91
N LEU A 4 15.30 -23.76 64.09
CA LEU A 4 14.88 -23.99 62.72
C LEU A 4 16.07 -24.51 61.91
N VAL A 5 15.94 -25.76 61.44
CA VAL A 5 16.87 -26.42 60.52
C VAL A 5 16.69 -25.80 59.14
N ALA A 6 17.76 -25.26 58.56
CA ALA A 6 17.75 -24.76 57.19
C ALA A 6 17.51 -25.92 56.20
N PRO A 7 16.68 -25.73 55.15
CA PRO A 7 16.47 -26.76 54.14
C PRO A 7 17.75 -27.03 53.32
N PRO A 8 17.95 -28.25 52.81
CA PRO A 8 19.12 -28.61 52.03
C PRO A 8 19.16 -27.84 50.70
N ARG A 9 20.35 -27.34 50.33
CA ARG A 9 20.61 -26.69 49.04
C ARG A 9 20.38 -27.69 47.91
N LEU A 10 19.45 -27.37 47.00
CA LEU A 10 19.35 -28.06 45.72
C LEU A 10 20.64 -27.85 44.92
N VAL A 11 21.34 -28.94 44.63
CA VAL A 11 22.48 -28.97 43.72
C VAL A 11 21.94 -28.92 42.29
N ALA A 12 22.36 -27.91 41.52
CA ALA A 12 22.01 -27.79 40.11
C ALA A 12 22.60 -28.96 39.29
N PRO A 13 21.87 -29.54 38.31
CA PRO A 13 22.42 -30.59 37.46
C PRO A 13 23.54 -30.04 36.55
N PRO A 14 24.50 -30.89 36.15
CA PRO A 14 25.61 -30.48 35.28
C PRO A 14 25.09 -30.02 33.92
N ARG A 15 25.63 -28.89 33.43
CA ARG A 15 25.36 -28.36 32.09
C ARG A 15 25.82 -29.36 31.02
N LEU A 16 24.88 -29.90 30.24
CA LEU A 16 25.20 -30.56 28.97
C LEU A 16 25.81 -29.53 28.02
N VAL A 17 27.09 -29.71 27.70
CA VAL A 17 27.80 -28.92 26.68
C VAL A 17 27.46 -29.52 25.31
N ALA A 18 26.70 -28.79 24.49
CA ALA A 18 26.48 -29.16 23.10
C ALA A 18 27.80 -29.11 22.31
N PRO A 19 28.02 -30.03 21.33
CA PRO A 19 29.24 -30.04 20.55
C PRO A 19 29.35 -28.75 19.70
N ARG A 20 30.52 -28.13 19.73
CA ARG A 20 30.88 -26.98 18.89
C ARG A 20 30.73 -27.37 17.42
N ARG A 21 29.73 -26.80 16.75
CA ARG A 21 29.62 -26.83 15.29
C ARG A 21 30.85 -26.12 14.74
N ALA A 22 31.66 -26.84 13.96
CA ALA A 22 32.85 -26.29 13.31
C ALA A 22 32.44 -25.08 12.46
N TYR A 23 32.97 -23.91 12.81
CA TYR A 23 32.82 -22.70 12.01
C TYR A 23 33.71 -22.86 10.77
N ALA A 24 33.10 -22.84 9.58
CA ALA A 24 33.85 -22.75 8.33
C ALA A 24 34.75 -21.49 8.36
N PRO A 25 35.92 -21.52 7.71
CA PRO A 25 36.86 -20.41 7.78
C PRO A 25 36.23 -19.14 7.25
N ARG A 26 36.42 -18.07 8.01
CA ARG A 26 36.01 -16.70 7.71
C ARG A 26 36.77 -16.24 6.48
N MET A 27 36.09 -16.08 5.34
CA MET A 27 36.68 -15.43 4.16
C MET A 27 37.21 -14.05 4.59
N THR A 28 38.50 -13.83 4.38
CA THR A 28 39.16 -12.55 4.64
C THR A 28 38.79 -11.57 3.52
N ALA A 29 38.69 -10.29 3.86
CA ALA A 29 38.20 -9.20 3.00
C ALA A 29 39.06 -8.90 1.75
N THR A 30 40.00 -9.76 1.41
CA THR A 30 40.88 -9.64 0.24
C THR A 30 40.42 -10.47 -0.97
N ASP A 31 39.53 -11.45 -0.78
CA ASP A 31 39.04 -12.32 -1.88
C ASP A 31 37.80 -11.74 -2.60
N VAL A 32 37.35 -10.55 -2.22
CA VAL A 32 36.16 -9.89 -2.79
C VAL A 32 36.48 -8.96 -3.98
N SER A 33 37.77 -8.79 -4.32
CA SER A 33 38.19 -7.71 -5.24
C SER A 33 38.37 -8.10 -6.71
N GLU A 34 38.23 -9.38 -7.10
CA GLU A 34 38.40 -9.80 -8.50
C GLU A 34 37.14 -10.34 -9.20
N ALA A 35 36.01 -10.51 -8.49
CA ALA A 35 34.77 -11.04 -9.07
C ALA A 35 33.69 -9.97 -9.38
N ALA A 36 33.93 -8.69 -9.10
CA ALA A 36 32.92 -7.63 -9.16
C ALA A 36 33.13 -6.62 -10.31
N ALA A 37 33.77 -7.03 -11.39
CA ALA A 37 33.69 -6.33 -12.69
C ALA A 37 32.63 -6.98 -13.60
N SER A 38 31.53 -7.47 -13.02
CA SER A 38 30.32 -7.77 -13.79
C SER A 38 29.62 -6.45 -14.07
N ALA A 39 29.50 -6.09 -15.35
CA ALA A 39 28.73 -4.95 -15.82
C ALA A 39 27.46 -4.77 -14.98
N ALA A 40 27.31 -3.58 -14.38
CA ALA A 40 26.15 -3.26 -13.57
C ALA A 40 24.89 -3.39 -14.43
N ILE A 41 24.19 -4.51 -14.29
CA ILE A 41 22.87 -4.71 -14.88
C ILE A 41 22.00 -3.59 -14.31
N PRO A 42 21.36 -2.75 -15.15
CA PRO A 42 20.55 -1.65 -14.67
C PRO A 42 19.49 -2.18 -13.69
N ALA A 43 19.28 -1.46 -12.59
CA ALA A 43 18.37 -1.88 -11.52
C ALA A 43 16.95 -2.21 -12.01
N SER A 44 16.55 -1.67 -13.17
CA SER A 44 15.25 -1.87 -13.82
C SER A 44 14.96 -3.31 -14.27
N THR A 45 15.95 -4.20 -14.37
CA THR A 45 15.73 -5.60 -14.79
C THR A 45 15.98 -6.62 -13.68
N ASN A 46 16.24 -6.17 -12.44
CA ASN A 46 16.56 -7.06 -11.33
C ASN A 46 15.30 -7.58 -10.63
N VAL A 47 15.29 -8.87 -10.29
CA VAL A 47 14.24 -9.50 -9.47
C VAL A 47 14.77 -9.70 -8.05
N PHE A 48 14.13 -9.07 -7.07
CA PHE A 48 14.51 -9.19 -5.67
C PHE A 48 13.77 -10.36 -4.99
N CYS A 49 14.50 -11.22 -4.30
CA CYS A 49 13.96 -12.44 -3.69
C CYS A 49 13.88 -12.32 -2.16
N ASN A 50 12.66 -12.27 -1.61
CA ASN A 50 12.45 -12.35 -0.16
C ASN A 50 12.49 -13.78 0.37
N ARG A 51 12.07 -14.75 -0.45
CA ARG A 51 12.05 -16.19 -0.15
C ARG A 51 12.50 -16.97 -1.38
N ALA A 52 13.13 -18.12 -1.17
CA ALA A 52 13.49 -19.01 -2.27
C ALA A 52 12.23 -19.50 -3.00
N LEU A 53 12.21 -19.35 -4.32
CA LEU A 53 11.11 -19.79 -5.20
C LEU A 53 11.68 -20.62 -6.35
N ASN A 54 11.26 -21.87 -6.46
CA ASN A 54 11.64 -22.73 -7.58
C ASN A 54 10.69 -22.50 -8.76
N LEU A 55 11.12 -21.71 -9.75
CA LEU A 55 10.32 -21.46 -10.95
C LEU A 55 10.05 -22.73 -11.77
N GLY A 56 10.94 -23.73 -11.71
CA GLY A 56 10.79 -24.99 -12.46
C GLY A 56 9.51 -25.77 -12.14
N GLY A 57 9.00 -25.63 -10.91
CA GLY A 57 7.76 -26.28 -10.46
C GLY A 57 6.48 -25.49 -10.73
N ILE A 58 6.57 -24.27 -11.26
CA ILE A 58 5.41 -23.39 -11.47
C ILE A 58 4.75 -23.73 -12.82
N GLN A 59 3.47 -24.11 -12.77
CA GLN A 59 2.68 -24.49 -13.96
C GLN A 59 1.86 -23.33 -14.56
N ALA A 60 1.53 -22.34 -13.72
CA ALA A 60 0.75 -21.18 -14.14
C ALA A 60 1.24 -19.90 -13.45
N VAL A 61 1.14 -18.78 -14.17
CA VAL A 61 1.43 -17.44 -13.66
C VAL A 61 0.22 -16.54 -13.92
N GLY A 62 -0.31 -15.98 -12.84
CA GLY A 62 -1.37 -14.97 -12.89
C GLY A 62 -0.76 -13.57 -12.80
N PHE A 63 -1.20 -12.67 -13.66
CA PHE A 63 -0.86 -11.25 -13.58
C PHE A 63 -2.10 -10.45 -13.20
N ASP A 64 -1.93 -9.52 -12.26
CA ASP A 64 -2.90 -8.43 -12.12
C ASP A 64 -2.80 -7.53 -13.36
N MET A 65 -3.87 -6.80 -13.65
CA MET A 65 -3.92 -5.92 -14.82
C MET A 65 -3.39 -4.53 -14.45
N ASP A 66 -4.10 -3.84 -13.55
CA ASP A 66 -3.82 -2.44 -13.23
C ASP A 66 -2.54 -2.33 -12.37
N TYR A 67 -1.64 -1.41 -12.71
CA TYR A 67 -0.35 -1.22 -12.03
C TYR A 67 0.60 -2.44 -12.03
N THR A 68 0.31 -3.47 -12.83
CA THR A 68 1.19 -4.64 -13.03
C THR A 68 1.48 -4.87 -14.50
N LEU A 69 0.46 -4.96 -15.36
CA LEU A 69 0.65 -5.03 -16.81
C LEU A 69 0.35 -3.70 -17.48
N ALA A 70 -0.74 -3.04 -17.07
CA ALA A 70 -1.07 -1.68 -17.48
C ALA A 70 -0.41 -0.69 -16.53
N GLU A 71 0.68 -0.06 -16.99
CA GLU A 71 1.29 1.08 -16.31
C GLU A 71 0.48 2.34 -16.62
N TYR A 72 0.07 3.06 -15.58
CA TYR A 72 -0.62 4.33 -15.70
C TYR A 72 0.36 5.44 -15.34
N VAL A 73 0.21 6.60 -15.98
CA VAL A 73 0.82 7.86 -15.51
C VAL A 73 0.05 8.27 -14.25
N PRO A 74 0.61 8.07 -13.03
CA PRO A 74 -0.16 8.16 -11.79
C PRO A 74 -0.81 9.53 -11.62
N GLU A 75 -0.12 10.58 -12.04
CA GLU A 75 -0.57 11.97 -11.90
C GLU A 75 -1.92 12.17 -12.60
N THR A 76 -2.06 11.72 -13.86
CA THR A 76 -3.30 11.92 -14.63
C THR A 76 -4.45 11.06 -14.14
N PHE A 77 -4.18 9.81 -13.79
CA PHE A 77 -5.22 8.86 -13.38
C PHE A 77 -5.76 9.20 -11.98
N ASP A 78 -4.85 9.50 -11.05
CA ASP A 78 -5.22 9.82 -9.68
C ASP A 78 -5.93 11.19 -9.61
N LEU A 79 -5.52 12.18 -10.42
CA LEU A 79 -6.23 13.46 -10.57
C LEU A 79 -7.68 13.25 -11.02
N LEU A 80 -7.90 12.45 -12.06
CA LEU A 80 -9.25 12.20 -12.56
C LEU A 80 -10.14 11.49 -11.54
N ALA A 81 -9.58 10.54 -10.79
CA ALA A 81 -10.29 9.87 -9.71
C ALA A 81 -10.60 10.83 -8.55
N TYR A 82 -9.68 11.73 -8.24
CA TYR A 82 -9.86 12.76 -7.21
C TYR A 82 -10.97 13.75 -7.58
N ASP A 83 -10.91 14.34 -8.77
CA ASP A 83 -11.90 15.34 -9.23
C ASP A 83 -13.30 14.73 -9.26
N GLY A 84 -13.44 13.53 -9.83
CA GLY A 84 -14.71 12.83 -9.86
C GLY A 84 -15.24 12.49 -8.45
N ALA A 85 -14.35 12.15 -7.52
CA ALA A 85 -14.76 11.82 -6.15
C ALA A 85 -15.23 13.08 -5.41
N ILE A 86 -14.58 14.22 -5.57
CA ILE A 86 -15.01 15.51 -5.00
C ILE A 86 -16.38 15.91 -5.54
N GLU A 87 -16.59 15.83 -6.85
CA GLU A 87 -17.89 16.14 -7.46
C GLU A 87 -19.00 15.28 -6.83
N LYS A 88 -18.76 13.98 -6.64
CA LYS A 88 -19.74 13.08 -5.99
C LYS A 88 -19.95 13.39 -4.52
N LEU A 89 -18.90 13.74 -3.77
CA LEU A 89 -19.02 14.14 -2.37
C LEU A 89 -19.96 15.35 -2.21
N VAL A 90 -19.81 16.37 -3.05
CA VAL A 90 -20.67 17.56 -3.00
C VAL A 90 -22.07 17.26 -3.55
N ASN A 91 -22.18 16.73 -4.77
CA ASN A 91 -23.45 16.59 -5.47
C ASN A 91 -24.35 15.47 -4.92
N THR A 92 -23.76 14.40 -4.38
CA THR A 92 -24.50 13.19 -3.96
C THR A 92 -24.46 12.96 -2.45
N MET A 93 -23.38 13.37 -1.77
CA MET A 93 -23.18 13.07 -0.35
C MET A 93 -23.37 14.29 0.57
N GLY A 94 -23.74 15.44 0.00
CA GLY A 94 -24.10 16.65 0.76
C GLY A 94 -22.93 17.25 1.52
N TYR A 95 -21.73 17.27 0.91
CA TYR A 95 -20.61 18.07 1.41
C TYR A 95 -20.74 19.52 0.91
N PRO A 96 -20.17 20.51 1.63
CA PRO A 96 -20.21 21.92 1.24
C PRO A 96 -19.56 22.15 -0.13
N ALA A 97 -20.06 23.13 -0.89
CA ALA A 97 -19.53 23.45 -2.21
C ALA A 97 -18.05 23.89 -2.19
N ALA A 98 -17.58 24.49 -1.10
CA ALA A 98 -16.18 24.88 -0.94
C ALA A 98 -15.19 23.69 -0.96
N VAL A 99 -15.67 22.46 -0.77
CA VAL A 99 -14.85 21.25 -0.94
C VAL A 99 -14.40 21.07 -2.40
N LEU A 100 -15.11 21.67 -3.38
CA LEU A 100 -14.70 21.66 -4.79
C LEU A 100 -13.39 22.42 -5.05
N ASP A 101 -13.00 23.34 -4.17
CA ASP A 101 -11.78 24.13 -4.32
C ASP A 101 -10.52 23.40 -3.79
N LEU A 102 -10.67 22.19 -3.25
CA LEU A 102 -9.54 21.38 -2.81
C LEU A 102 -8.73 20.88 -4.01
N VAL A 103 -7.40 20.88 -3.86
CA VAL A 103 -6.46 20.53 -4.94
C VAL A 103 -5.71 19.25 -4.59
N TYR A 104 -5.62 18.34 -5.55
CA TYR A 104 -4.81 17.13 -5.40
C TYR A 104 -3.32 17.41 -5.61
N ASP A 105 -2.50 16.90 -4.68
CA ASP A 105 -1.04 16.85 -4.82
C ASP A 105 -0.58 15.37 -4.91
N PRO A 106 -0.08 14.91 -6.08
CA PRO A 106 0.38 13.52 -6.26
C PRO A 106 1.61 13.18 -5.43
N HIS A 107 2.35 14.17 -4.92
CA HIS A 107 3.58 13.97 -4.15
C HIS A 107 3.38 14.08 -2.63
N ALA A 108 2.18 14.45 -2.18
CA ALA A 108 1.90 14.63 -0.76
C ALA A 108 1.89 13.28 0.02
N TYR A 109 1.58 12.17 -0.65
CA TYR A 109 1.34 10.88 0.00
C TYR A 109 2.13 9.74 -0.63
N MET A 110 2.36 8.68 0.14
CA MET A 110 3.11 7.50 -0.31
C MET A 110 2.46 6.20 0.18
N ARG A 111 2.71 5.09 -0.54
CA ARG A 111 2.25 3.77 -0.11
C ARG A 111 2.86 3.35 1.23
N GLY A 112 2.15 2.48 1.94
CA GLY A 112 2.53 1.95 3.25
C GLY A 112 2.30 2.92 4.41
N LEU A 113 1.42 3.91 4.23
CA LEU A 113 0.84 4.70 5.32
C LEU A 113 -0.41 4.01 5.87
N VAL A 114 -0.86 4.42 7.06
CA VAL A 114 -2.04 3.88 7.73
C VAL A 114 -2.98 5.02 8.11
N ILE A 115 -4.25 4.90 7.74
CA ILE A 115 -5.31 5.83 8.08
C ILE A 115 -6.01 5.35 9.36
N ASP A 116 -6.08 6.21 10.36
CA ASP A 116 -6.90 6.08 11.56
C ASP A 116 -8.24 6.77 11.34
N LYS A 117 -9.27 5.96 11.07
CA LYS A 117 -10.58 6.45 10.66
C LYS A 117 -11.37 7.04 11.83
N LYS A 118 -11.07 6.59 13.05
CA LYS A 118 -11.74 7.07 14.26
C LYS A 118 -11.29 8.49 14.61
N ARG A 119 -9.98 8.75 14.47
CA ARG A 119 -9.37 10.00 14.93
C ARG A 119 -9.03 10.99 13.81
N GLY A 120 -9.24 10.64 12.54
CA GLY A 120 -8.91 11.54 11.43
C GLY A 120 -7.41 11.65 11.18
N ASN A 121 -6.63 10.61 11.51
CA ASN A 121 -5.17 10.70 11.48
C ASN A 121 -4.55 9.85 10.37
N LEU A 122 -3.40 10.31 9.88
CA LEU A 122 -2.56 9.58 8.94
C LEU A 122 -1.21 9.26 9.57
N LEU A 123 -0.82 7.99 9.52
CA LEU A 123 0.27 7.43 10.31
C LEU A 123 1.34 6.79 9.42
N LYS A 124 2.61 7.04 9.75
CA LYS A 124 3.74 6.25 9.28
C LYS A 124 4.22 5.33 10.40
N LEU A 125 4.06 4.03 10.21
CA LEU A 125 4.53 3.02 11.16
C LEU A 125 5.93 2.53 10.79
N ASP A 126 6.70 2.07 11.78
CA ASP A 126 7.87 1.22 11.54
C ASP A 126 7.52 -0.27 11.50
N ARG A 127 8.53 -1.10 11.28
CA ARG A 127 8.39 -2.57 11.23
C ARG A 127 7.85 -3.19 12.52
N HIS A 128 7.97 -2.50 13.66
CA HIS A 128 7.51 -2.93 14.97
C HIS A 128 6.20 -2.23 15.38
N LYS A 129 5.50 -1.62 14.41
CA LYS A 129 4.22 -0.91 14.61
C LYS A 129 4.32 0.32 15.52
N TYR A 130 5.52 0.87 15.69
CA TYR A 130 5.67 2.16 16.34
C TYR A 130 5.32 3.29 15.36
N VAL A 131 4.47 4.22 15.78
CA VAL A 131 4.10 5.40 14.99
C VAL A 131 5.29 6.35 14.93
N LYS A 132 5.98 6.44 13.80
CA LYS A 132 7.15 7.34 13.58
C LYS A 132 6.74 8.76 13.22
N VAL A 133 5.67 8.91 12.45
CA VAL A 133 5.11 10.20 12.03
C VAL A 133 3.60 10.08 12.07
N ALA A 134 2.92 11.14 12.51
CA ALA A 134 1.47 11.23 12.51
C ALA A 134 1.03 12.63 12.06
N TYR A 135 -0.07 12.68 11.33
CA TYR A 135 -0.76 13.89 10.93
C TYR A 135 -2.22 13.78 11.37
N HIS A 136 -2.82 14.90 11.75
CA HIS A 136 -4.27 15.07 11.86
C HIS A 136 -4.73 15.94 10.70
N GLY A 137 -5.48 15.36 9.77
CA GLY A 137 -5.67 15.97 8.46
C GLY A 137 -4.32 16.35 7.82
N LEU A 138 -4.14 17.63 7.50
CA LEU A 138 -2.92 18.21 6.94
C LEU A 138 -1.89 18.67 8.00
N LYS A 139 -2.27 18.70 9.28
CA LYS A 139 -1.41 19.19 10.36
C LYS A 139 -0.54 18.09 10.93
N ARG A 140 0.79 18.28 10.90
CA ARG A 140 1.72 17.35 11.53
C ARG A 140 1.59 17.39 13.05
N MET A 141 1.48 16.21 13.67
CA MET A 141 1.51 16.08 15.12
C MET A 141 2.94 16.20 15.67
N THR A 142 3.06 16.85 16.83
CA THR A 142 4.28 16.85 17.62
C THR A 142 4.57 15.45 18.19
N PRO A 143 5.84 15.16 18.53
CA PRO A 143 6.19 13.90 19.18
C PRO A 143 5.40 13.63 20.46
N GLU A 144 5.07 14.67 21.23
CA GLU A 144 4.34 14.64 22.50
C GLU A 144 2.87 14.26 22.27
N GLU A 145 2.17 14.96 21.37
CA GLU A 145 0.78 14.65 20.99
C GLU A 145 0.65 13.22 20.46
N ARG A 146 1.53 12.85 19.54
CA ARG A 146 1.56 11.49 18.98
C ARG A 146 1.77 10.44 20.06
N LYS A 147 2.67 10.68 21.02
CA LYS A 147 2.91 9.73 22.13
C LYS A 147 1.69 9.66 23.05
N ALA A 148 1.05 10.78 23.37
CA ALA A 148 -0.17 10.77 24.17
C ALA A 148 -1.30 9.96 23.52
N ILE A 149 -1.38 9.97 22.19
CA ILE A 149 -2.44 9.30 21.42
C ILE A 149 -2.13 7.82 21.13
N TYR A 150 -0.85 7.50 20.84
CA TYR A 150 -0.45 6.19 20.29
C TYR A 150 0.64 5.45 21.08
N ALA A 151 1.26 6.06 22.10
CA ALA A 151 2.19 5.36 22.97
C ALA A 151 1.44 4.72 24.14
N THR A 152 0.72 3.63 23.86
CA THR A 152 0.26 2.71 24.90
C THR A 152 1.32 1.65 25.19
N SER A 153 1.30 1.06 26.39
CA SER A 153 2.20 -0.05 26.75
C SER A 153 2.02 -1.21 25.75
N PHE A 154 3.03 -2.08 25.58
CA PHE A 154 3.00 -3.20 24.63
C PHE A 154 1.74 -4.12 24.78
N GLU A 155 1.07 -4.09 25.93
CA GLU A 155 -0.15 -4.84 26.24
C GLU A 155 -1.44 -4.17 25.73
N THR A 156 -1.40 -2.87 25.43
CA THR A 156 -2.54 -2.04 24.96
C THR A 156 -2.27 -1.36 23.61
N ALA A 157 -1.21 -1.76 22.91
CA ALA A 157 -0.90 -1.25 21.59
C ALA A 157 -2.02 -1.65 20.61
N PRO A 158 -2.65 -0.69 19.91
CA PRO A 158 -3.66 -1.02 18.91
C PRO A 158 -3.02 -1.89 17.83
N ALA A 159 -3.71 -2.95 17.41
CA ALA A 159 -3.20 -3.86 16.39
C ALA A 159 -3.04 -3.19 14.99
N PHE A 160 -3.46 -1.92 14.85
CA PHE A 160 -3.56 -1.18 13.59
C PHE A 160 -4.29 -2.00 12.51
N THR A 161 -5.34 -2.70 12.93
CA THR A 161 -6.15 -3.57 12.08
C THR A 161 -7.48 -2.93 11.74
N PRO A 162 -8.15 -3.41 10.66
CA PRO A 162 -9.57 -3.17 10.47
C PRO A 162 -10.39 -3.62 11.70
N PRO A 163 -11.54 -2.98 11.98
CA PRO A 163 -12.22 -1.99 11.14
C PRO A 163 -11.78 -0.54 11.39
N ASP A 164 -10.91 -0.26 12.37
CA ASP A 164 -10.61 1.12 12.77
C ASP A 164 -9.53 1.76 11.91
N PHE A 165 -8.59 0.94 11.43
CA PHE A 165 -7.45 1.37 10.62
C PHE A 165 -7.56 0.83 9.18
N SER A 166 -6.99 1.56 8.23
CA SER A 166 -6.85 1.12 6.84
C SER A 166 -5.43 1.38 6.34
N THR A 167 -4.81 0.39 5.70
CA THR A 167 -3.47 0.47 5.13
C THR A 167 -3.52 0.90 3.67
N ILE A 168 -2.65 1.83 3.28
CA ILE A 168 -2.50 2.27 1.89
C ILE A 168 -1.55 1.33 1.16
N ASP A 169 -2.07 0.18 0.74
CA ASP A 169 -1.24 -0.87 0.09
C ASP A 169 -1.25 -0.76 -1.44
N THR A 170 -2.26 -0.11 -2.01
CA THR A 170 -2.40 0.11 -3.47
C THR A 170 -2.31 1.59 -3.82
N ALA A 171 -1.88 1.92 -5.05
CA ALA A 171 -1.84 3.32 -5.51
C ALA A 171 -3.22 3.98 -5.50
N PHE A 172 -4.28 3.22 -5.80
CA PHE A 172 -5.65 3.73 -5.77
C PHE A 172 -6.06 4.33 -4.42
N LEU A 173 -5.45 3.89 -3.32
CA LEU A 173 -5.75 4.41 -1.98
C LEU A 173 -5.01 5.72 -1.65
N LEU A 174 -4.15 6.23 -2.54
CA LEU A 174 -3.48 7.51 -2.36
C LEU A 174 -4.46 8.67 -2.53
N VAL A 175 -5.40 8.55 -3.48
CA VAL A 175 -6.49 9.51 -3.67
C VAL A 175 -7.36 9.58 -2.43
N ASP A 176 -7.77 8.43 -1.89
CA ASP A 176 -8.54 8.35 -0.64
C ASP A 176 -7.84 9.05 0.52
N ALA A 177 -6.53 8.83 0.67
CA ALA A 177 -5.77 9.41 1.76
C ALA A 177 -5.66 10.93 1.64
N CYS A 178 -5.44 11.44 0.43
CA CYS A 178 -5.41 12.87 0.15
C CYS A 178 -6.74 13.52 0.50
N LEU A 179 -7.83 13.03 -0.07
CA LEU A 179 -9.17 13.53 0.18
C LEU A 179 -9.55 13.45 1.66
N PHE A 180 -9.29 12.32 2.29
CA PHE A 180 -9.59 12.13 3.70
C PHE A 180 -8.88 13.15 4.58
N CYS A 181 -7.57 13.37 4.36
CA CYS A 181 -6.81 14.32 5.17
C CYS A 181 -7.27 15.77 4.95
N GLN A 182 -7.59 16.15 3.71
CA GLN A 182 -8.10 17.49 3.41
C GLN A 182 -9.48 17.72 4.02
N LEU A 183 -10.38 16.73 3.94
CA LEU A 183 -11.72 16.81 4.53
C LEU A 183 -11.69 16.83 6.06
N VAL A 184 -10.74 16.12 6.69
CA VAL A 184 -10.53 16.22 8.14
C VAL A 184 -10.13 17.64 8.50
N SER A 185 -9.14 18.23 7.81
CA SER A 185 -8.75 19.62 8.06
C SER A 185 -9.87 20.61 7.80
N TYR A 186 -10.60 20.46 6.69
CA TYR A 186 -11.75 21.31 6.37
C TYR A 186 -12.81 21.25 7.47
N LYS A 187 -13.13 20.04 7.95
CA LYS A 187 -14.10 19.83 9.03
C LYS A 187 -13.64 20.49 10.33
N ASP A 188 -12.37 20.39 10.69
CA ASP A 188 -11.87 20.97 11.94
C ASP A 188 -11.93 22.50 11.91
N ASP A 189 -11.73 23.11 10.74
CA ASP A 189 -11.87 24.54 10.52
C ASP A 189 -13.35 24.99 10.42
N HIS A 190 -14.25 24.11 9.94
CA HIS A 190 -15.68 24.39 9.70
C HIS A 190 -16.59 23.31 10.32
N PRO A 191 -16.63 23.18 11.65
CA PRO A 191 -17.33 22.07 12.33
C PRO A 191 -18.85 22.09 12.10
N ASP A 192 -19.43 23.27 11.86
CA ASP A 192 -20.87 23.43 11.63
C ASP A 192 -21.31 23.02 10.22
N GLU A 193 -20.40 23.05 9.24
CA GLU A 193 -20.68 22.68 7.85
C GLU A 193 -20.55 21.18 7.61
N VAL A 194 -19.63 20.51 8.32
CA VAL A 194 -19.39 19.07 8.21
C VAL A 194 -19.63 18.40 9.56
N THR A 195 -20.90 18.12 9.84
CA THR A 195 -21.34 17.44 11.08
C THR A 195 -21.02 15.94 11.13
N LYS A 196 -20.53 15.37 10.02
CA LYS A 196 -20.21 13.94 9.89
C LYS A 196 -18.99 13.57 10.75
N SER A 197 -18.96 12.36 11.32
CA SER A 197 -17.77 11.85 12.03
C SER A 197 -16.61 11.57 11.05
N TYR A 198 -15.36 11.54 11.53
CA TYR A 198 -14.22 11.20 10.66
C TYR A 198 -14.38 9.81 10.04
N GLU A 199 -14.95 8.86 10.78
CA GLU A 199 -15.21 7.53 10.24
C GLU A 199 -16.23 7.56 9.09
N GLN A 200 -17.27 8.38 9.22
CA GLN A 200 -18.24 8.57 8.15
C GLN A 200 -17.61 9.27 6.94
N ILE A 201 -16.75 10.28 7.16
CA ILE A 201 -16.00 10.93 6.09
C ILE A 201 -15.16 9.91 5.31
N TYR A 202 -14.44 9.02 6.00
CA TYR A 202 -13.68 7.97 5.32
C TYR A 202 -14.57 7.04 4.48
N ARG A 203 -15.73 6.64 5.01
CA ARG A 203 -16.68 5.78 4.27
C ARG A 203 -17.22 6.48 3.02
N ASP A 204 -17.54 7.76 3.14
CA ASP A 204 -18.04 8.59 2.04
C ASP A 204 -16.96 8.74 0.96
N VAL A 205 -15.71 9.04 1.35
CA VAL A 205 -14.56 9.10 0.42
C VAL A 205 -14.38 7.78 -0.33
N ARG A 206 -14.31 6.66 0.39
CA ARG A 206 -14.14 5.33 -0.24
C ARG A 206 -15.28 5.05 -1.21
N ARG A 207 -16.52 5.37 -0.81
CA ARG A 207 -17.70 5.21 -1.67
C ARG A 207 -17.65 6.12 -2.90
N ALA A 208 -17.22 7.37 -2.76
CA ALA A 208 -17.15 8.31 -3.87
C ALA A 208 -16.13 7.83 -4.92
N VAL A 209 -14.94 7.42 -4.46
CA VAL A 209 -13.90 6.86 -5.34
C VAL A 209 -14.36 5.54 -5.97
N ASP A 210 -15.02 4.66 -5.21
CA ASP A 210 -15.59 3.42 -5.75
C ASP A 210 -16.64 3.70 -6.84
N LEU A 211 -17.50 4.70 -6.65
CA LEU A 211 -18.49 5.12 -7.64
C LEU A 211 -17.82 5.66 -8.91
N CYS A 212 -16.73 6.44 -8.79
CA CYS A 212 -15.97 6.87 -9.97
C CYS A 212 -15.42 5.69 -10.77
N HIS A 213 -14.96 4.63 -10.09
CA HIS A 213 -14.50 3.40 -10.73
C HIS A 213 -15.64 2.57 -11.34
N CYS A 214 -16.82 2.53 -10.72
CA CYS A 214 -17.97 1.72 -11.16
C CYS A 214 -18.83 2.38 -12.25
N ASP A 215 -19.13 3.68 -12.10
CA ASP A 215 -20.00 4.45 -12.99
C ASP A 215 -19.38 4.67 -14.36
N GLY A 216 -18.09 4.37 -14.49
CA GLY A 216 -17.35 4.55 -15.71
C GLY A 216 -17.14 6.00 -16.07
N GLU A 217 -17.31 6.98 -15.17
CA GLU A 217 -16.99 8.39 -15.44
C GLU A 217 -15.50 8.64 -15.64
N THR A 218 -14.64 7.86 -14.98
CA THR A 218 -13.21 7.80 -15.27
C THR A 218 -12.94 7.19 -16.65
N GLN A 219 -13.88 6.40 -17.21
CA GLN A 219 -13.66 5.60 -18.41
C GLN A 219 -13.65 6.39 -19.73
N PRO A 220 -14.57 7.31 -20.08
CA PRO A 220 -14.52 8.03 -21.36
C PRO A 220 -13.40 9.09 -21.41
N ARG A 221 -12.96 9.61 -20.25
CA ARG A 221 -11.82 10.54 -20.17
C ARG A 221 -10.49 9.79 -20.26
N CYS A 222 -10.27 8.73 -19.48
CA CYS A 222 -9.06 7.91 -19.62
C CYS A 222 -8.97 7.19 -20.96
N SER A 223 -10.08 6.71 -21.55
CA SER A 223 -10.02 5.99 -22.85
C SER A 223 -9.66 6.88 -24.05
N ARG A 224 -9.81 8.21 -23.95
CA ARG A 224 -9.31 9.14 -24.97
C ARG A 224 -7.78 9.28 -24.93
N ASP A 225 -7.18 9.23 -23.74
CA ASP A 225 -5.74 9.43 -23.55
C ASP A 225 -4.94 8.10 -23.52
N ILE A 226 -5.57 6.99 -23.13
CA ILE A 226 -4.97 5.63 -23.16
C ILE A 226 -4.75 5.12 -24.59
N ALA A 227 -5.26 5.82 -25.62
CA ALA A 227 -5.00 5.48 -27.02
C ALA A 227 -3.50 5.50 -27.42
N GLU A 228 -2.60 5.99 -26.57
CA GLU A 228 -1.13 5.93 -26.77
C GLU A 228 -0.38 4.88 -25.92
N ALA A 229 -1.04 4.11 -25.04
CA ALA A 229 -0.38 3.07 -24.25
C ALA A 229 -0.67 1.66 -24.81
N GLU A 230 0.25 1.17 -25.64
CA GLU A 230 0.18 -0.16 -26.26
C GLU A 230 0.31 -1.29 -25.23
N LEU A 231 -0.74 -2.10 -25.08
CA LEU A 231 -0.68 -3.39 -24.38
C LEU A 231 -1.35 -4.50 -25.23
N GLU A 232 -0.56 -5.48 -25.69
CA GLU A 232 -1.08 -6.66 -26.38
C GLU A 232 -1.94 -7.54 -25.44
N SER A 233 -3.10 -7.98 -25.93
CA SER A 233 -4.10 -8.74 -25.17
C SER A 233 -3.66 -10.13 -24.70
N ALA A 234 -4.19 -10.46 -23.52
CA ALA A 234 -4.42 -11.82 -23.05
C ALA A 234 -5.49 -12.56 -23.87
N ALA A 235 -5.03 -13.33 -24.85
CA ALA A 235 -5.48 -14.70 -24.96
C ALA A 235 -4.64 -15.55 -23.99
N ALA A 236 -5.14 -16.68 -23.50
CA ALA A 236 -4.36 -17.62 -22.69
C ALA A 236 -3.11 -18.09 -23.46
N ARG A 237 -2.00 -17.37 -23.30
CA ARG A 237 -0.73 -17.69 -23.94
C ARG A 237 -0.01 -18.72 -23.06
N ARG A 238 0.62 -19.70 -23.70
CA ARG A 238 1.61 -20.54 -23.03
C ARG A 238 2.99 -19.98 -23.32
N HIS A 239 3.76 -19.66 -22.29
CA HIS A 239 5.17 -19.31 -22.42
C HIS A 239 6.00 -20.39 -21.74
N GLN A 240 6.94 -21.02 -22.48
CA GLN A 240 7.76 -22.13 -21.98
C GLN A 240 6.92 -23.26 -21.32
N GLY A 241 5.77 -23.59 -21.92
CA GLY A 241 4.86 -24.63 -21.42
C GLY A 241 3.95 -24.23 -20.25
N ARG A 242 4.16 -23.06 -19.63
CA ARG A 242 3.37 -22.54 -18.51
C ARG A 242 2.13 -21.78 -18.97
N ALA A 243 1.02 -21.93 -18.27
CA ALA A 243 -0.19 -21.15 -18.54
C ALA A 243 -0.05 -19.72 -18.00
N LEU A 244 -0.37 -18.71 -18.81
CA LEU A 244 -0.44 -17.32 -18.38
C LEU A 244 -1.90 -16.87 -18.35
N ALA A 245 -2.30 -16.18 -17.28
CA ALA A 245 -3.64 -15.63 -17.13
C ALA A 245 -3.57 -14.18 -16.61
N ILE A 246 -4.46 -13.32 -17.11
CA ILE A 246 -4.71 -12.00 -16.53
C ILE A 246 -5.92 -12.12 -15.60
N LEU A 247 -5.76 -11.63 -14.38
CA LEU A 247 -6.78 -11.63 -13.35
C LEU A 247 -7.23 -10.18 -13.09
N SER A 248 -8.26 -9.72 -13.81
CA SER A 248 -8.88 -8.42 -13.55
C SER A 248 -9.89 -8.55 -12.40
N LEU A 249 -9.45 -8.30 -11.17
CA LEU A 249 -10.28 -8.47 -9.96
C LEU A 249 -11.26 -7.31 -9.70
N ARG A 250 -11.04 -6.15 -10.30
CA ARG A 250 -11.81 -4.92 -10.00
C ARG A 250 -12.54 -4.30 -11.20
N ARG A 251 -12.44 -4.88 -12.40
CA ARG A 251 -13.19 -4.41 -13.58
C ARG A 251 -14.06 -5.52 -14.19
N PRO A 252 -15.25 -5.19 -14.70
CA PRO A 252 -16.01 -6.11 -15.52
C PRO A 252 -15.23 -6.48 -16.80
N LEU A 253 -15.38 -7.73 -17.25
CA LEU A 253 -14.66 -8.32 -18.40
C LEU A 253 -14.81 -7.53 -19.71
N THR A 254 -15.86 -6.71 -19.83
CA THR A 254 -16.13 -5.83 -20.98
C THR A 254 -15.08 -4.73 -21.17
N PHE A 255 -14.26 -4.42 -20.16
CA PHE A 255 -13.17 -3.44 -20.27
C PHE A 255 -11.90 -4.04 -20.87
N GLY A 256 -11.66 -5.34 -20.66
CA GLY A 256 -10.47 -6.05 -21.16
C GLY A 256 -10.39 -6.09 -22.70
N SER A 257 -11.48 -5.77 -23.41
CA SER A 257 -11.51 -5.65 -24.86
C SER A 257 -11.34 -4.22 -25.38
N CYS A 258 -11.47 -3.19 -24.55
CA CYS A 258 -11.42 -1.79 -24.98
C CYS A 258 -10.00 -1.20 -24.92
N GLY A 259 -9.18 -1.61 -23.94
CA GLY A 259 -7.74 -1.32 -23.88
C GLY A 259 -6.89 -2.20 -24.82
N VAL A 260 -7.55 -2.99 -25.67
CA VAL A 260 -6.92 -3.97 -26.56
C VAL A 260 -7.45 -3.73 -27.98
N LYS A 261 -6.85 -2.80 -28.71
CA LYS A 261 -6.96 -2.76 -30.17
C LYS A 261 -5.55 -2.70 -30.76
N ALA A 262 -5.20 -3.78 -31.44
CA ALA A 262 -3.86 -4.07 -31.92
C ALA A 262 -3.44 -3.22 -33.13
N SER A 263 -2.18 -2.82 -33.14
CA SER A 263 -1.44 -2.41 -34.33
C SER A 263 -0.93 -3.66 -35.06
N SER A 264 -1.57 -4.03 -36.17
CA SER A 264 -0.99 -4.96 -37.13
C SER A 264 -0.04 -4.19 -38.06
N ARG A 265 1.22 -4.03 -37.65
CA ARG A 265 2.32 -3.81 -38.60
C ARG A 265 3.04 -5.12 -38.84
N THR A 266 2.60 -5.81 -39.89
CA THR A 266 3.44 -6.76 -40.63
C THR A 266 4.76 -6.07 -41.00
N GLN A 267 5.85 -6.50 -40.37
CA GLN A 267 7.19 -6.30 -40.92
C GLN A 267 7.36 -7.29 -42.08
N SER A 268 7.48 -6.72 -43.28
CA SER A 268 8.09 -7.35 -44.45
C SER A 268 9.60 -7.22 -44.39
#